data_AF-A0A7K5ACV3-F1
#
_entry.id   AF-A0A7K5ACV3-F1
#
_cell.length_a   1.000
_cell.length_b   1.000
_cell.length_c   1.000
_cell.angle_alpha   90.00
_cell.angle_beta   90.00
_cell.angle_gamma   90.00
#
_symmetry.space_group_name_H-M   'P 1'
#
loop_
_entity.id
_entity.type
_entity.pdbx_description
1 polymer ?
#
loop_
_entity_poly.entity_id
_entity_poly.type
_entity_poly.pdbx_seq_one_letter_code
_entity_poly.pdbx_strand_id
1 'polypeptide(L)'
;FCQPSGWQLFPERNPPTFFVAVLTDINSERHYCACFTFWEAIESTQPQSHPRNGEEEEEEEEPLSPVQPAQLFAPKSLVLVSRLDHAEVFRVSL
;
A
#
# COMPACT_ATOMS: atom_id res chain seq x y z
N PHE A 1 13.55 -4.68 3.54
CA PHE A 1 14.11 -3.35 3.80
C PHE A 1 13.17 -2.24 3.34
N CYS A 2 12.55 -2.31 2.15
CA CYS A 2 11.62 -1.27 1.67
C CYS A 2 10.36 -1.08 2.54
N GLN A 3 9.96 -2.10 3.30
CA GLN A 3 8.89 -2.05 4.30
C GLN A 3 9.37 -2.68 5.62
N PRO A 4 9.97 -1.91 6.52
CA PRO A 4 10.42 -2.44 7.82
C PRO A 4 9.23 -2.85 8.70
N SER A 5 8.07 -2.23 8.52
CA SER A 5 6.82 -2.54 9.25
C SER A 5 5.97 -3.64 8.60
N GLY A 6 6.46 -4.29 7.54
CA GLY A 6 5.73 -5.31 6.80
C GLY A 6 4.73 -4.77 5.77
N TRP A 7 3.97 -5.68 5.16
CA TRP A 7 3.06 -5.41 4.03
C TRP A 7 1.57 -5.54 4.40
N GLN A 8 1.26 -5.38 5.68
CA GLN A 8 -0.11 -5.47 6.16
C GLN A 8 -0.97 -4.33 5.58
N LEU A 9 -2.26 -4.60 5.42
CA LEU A 9 -3.23 -3.60 4.96
C LEU A 9 -3.78 -2.82 6.15
N PHE A 10 -4.05 -1.54 5.95
CA PHE A 10 -4.60 -0.66 6.97
C PHE A 10 -5.94 -0.07 6.53
N PRO A 11 -6.88 0.14 7.46
CA PRO A 11 -8.15 0.82 7.16
C PRO A 11 -7.96 2.33 6.98
N GLU A 12 -6.86 2.90 7.47
CA GLU A 12 -6.53 4.32 7.36
C GLU A 12 -5.30 4.52 6.46
N ARG A 13 -5.25 5.66 5.78
CA ARG A 13 -4.09 6.04 4.96
C ARG A 13 -3.03 6.70 5.83
N ASN A 14 -1.96 5.97 6.11
CA ASN A 14 -0.82 6.52 6.84
C ASN A 14 -0.07 7.59 6.02
N PRO A 15 0.59 8.56 6.68
CA PRO A 15 1.40 9.57 6.00
C PRO A 15 2.60 8.93 5.29
N PRO A 16 3.08 9.51 4.17
CA PRO A 16 4.32 9.08 3.55
C PRO A 16 5.51 9.21 4.49
N THR A 17 6.48 8.31 4.34
CA THR A 17 7.70 8.30 5.17
C THR A 17 8.93 8.14 4.30
N PHE A 18 10.02 8.77 4.75
CA PHE A 18 11.34 8.65 4.13
C PHE A 18 12.34 8.11 5.15
N PHE A 19 13.10 7.11 4.76
CA PHE A 19 14.21 6.58 5.55
C PHE A 19 15.32 6.07 4.63
N VAL A 20 16.52 5.89 5.18
CA VAL A 20 17.64 5.28 4.47
C VAL A 20 17.98 3.95 5.14
N ALA A 21 17.93 2.86 4.37
CA ALA A 21 18.52 1.58 4.76
C ALA A 21 19.94 1.48 4.20
N VAL A 22 20.86 0.83 4.92
CA VAL A 22 22.24 0.62 4.46
C VAL A 22 22.47 -0.87 4.24
N LEU A 23 22.79 -1.24 3.01
CA LEU A 23 23.19 -2.60 2.66
C LEU A 23 24.72 -2.62 2.56
N THR A 24 25.36 -3.63 3.16
CA THR A 24 26.81 -3.83 3.06
C THR A 24 27.09 -5.01 2.16
N ASP A 25 27.95 -4.84 1.16
CA ASP A 25 28.29 -5.93 0.23
C ASP A 25 29.46 -6.79 0.73
N ILE A 26 29.86 -7.78 -0.08
CA ILE A 26 30.93 -8.72 0.25
C ILE A 26 32.31 -8.06 0.40
N ASN A 27 32.52 -6.88 -0.21
CA ASN A 27 33.75 -6.11 -0.09
C ASN A 27 33.70 -5.12 1.10
N SER A 28 32.65 -5.20 1.93
CA SER A 28 32.37 -4.24 3.02
C SER A 28 32.03 -2.82 2.53
N GLU A 29 31.68 -2.66 1.26
CA GLU A 29 31.23 -1.37 0.72
C GLU A 29 29.75 -1.13 1.05
N ARG A 30 29.38 0.14 1.27
CA ARG A 30 28.02 0.54 1.67
C ARG A 30 27.19 0.98 0.47
N HIS A 31 25.95 0.49 0.42
CA HIS A 31 24.92 0.91 -0.51
C HIS A 31 23.78 1.54 0.28
N TYR A 32 23.56 2.84 0.06
CA TYR A 32 22.50 3.62 0.67
C TYR A 32 21.21 3.46 -0.15
N CYS A 33 20.17 2.93 0.48
CA CYS A 33 18.85 2.74 -0.10
C CYS A 33 17.90 3.80 0.47
N ALA A 34 17.75 4.91 -0.23
CA ALA A 34 16.76 5.93 0.09
C ALA A 34 15.37 5.41 -0.27
N CYS A 35 14.55 5.17 0.74
CA CYS A 35 13.22 4.56 0.62
C CYS A 35 12.15 5.62 0.91
N PHE A 36 11.32 5.92 -0.08
CA PHE A 36 10.12 6.73 0.09
C PHE A 36 8.90 5.82 0.05
N THR A 37 8.24 5.67 1.20
CA THR A 37 7.04 4.85 1.38
C THR A 37 5.79 5.72 1.37
N PHE A 38 4.77 5.30 0.64
CA PHE A 38 3.46 5.94 0.58
C PHE A 38 2.37 4.87 0.58
N TRP A 39 1.14 5.27 0.91
CA TRP A 39 0.02 4.35 1.07
C TRP A 39 -1.02 4.60 -0.02
N GLU A 40 -1.43 3.54 -0.70
CA GLU A 40 -2.42 3.60 -1.78
C GLU A 40 -3.61 2.69 -1.49
N ALA A 41 -4.79 3.14 -1.91
CA ALA A 41 -6.03 2.39 -1.83
C ALA A 41 -5.92 1.10 -2.67
N ILE A 42 -6.37 -0.01 -2.12
CA ILE A 42 -6.57 -1.25 -2.87
C ILE A 42 -7.93 -1.20 -3.55
N GLU A 43 -7.95 -1.35 -4.87
CA GLU A 43 -9.21 -1.49 -5.60
C GLU A 43 -9.88 -2.81 -5.21
N SER A 44 -11.11 -2.74 -4.71
CA SER A 44 -11.93 -3.91 -4.48
C SER A 44 -12.43 -4.41 -5.84
N THR A 45 -11.76 -5.39 -6.44
CA THR A 45 -12.33 -6.17 -7.55
C THR A 45 -13.37 -7.14 -6.99
N GLN A 46 -14.48 -6.61 -6.45
CA GLN A 46 -15.65 -7.43 -6.18
C GLN A 46 -16.46 -7.48 -7.48
N PRO A 47 -16.57 -8.64 -8.16
CA PRO A 47 -17.53 -8.77 -9.23
C PRO A 47 -18.91 -8.51 -8.62
N GLN A 48 -19.58 -7.44 -9.07
CA GLN A 48 -20.97 -7.23 -8.70
C GLN A 48 -21.74 -8.48 -9.11
N SER A 49 -22.19 -9.25 -8.13
CA SER A 49 -23.14 -10.33 -8.35
C SER A 49 -24.41 -9.68 -8.90
N HIS A 50 -24.58 -9.75 -10.22
CA HIS A 50 -25.83 -9.45 -10.88
C HIS A 50 -26.96 -10.22 -10.17
N PRO A 51 -28.07 -9.58 -9.76
CA PRO A 51 -29.24 -10.33 -9.38
C PRO A 51 -29.78 -10.95 -10.67
N ARG A 52 -29.61 -12.25 -10.82
CA ARG A 52 -30.27 -13.02 -11.87
C ARG A 52 -31.75 -13.07 -11.48
N ASN A 53 -32.57 -12.32 -12.21
CA ASN A 53 -34.03 -12.44 -12.21
C ASN A 53 -34.43 -13.92 -12.16
N GLY A 54 -35.09 -14.30 -11.09
CA GLY A 54 -35.84 -15.53 -10.91
C GLY A 54 -37.03 -15.15 -10.04
N GLU A 55 -38.21 -15.34 -10.59
CA GLU A 55 -39.50 -14.89 -10.08
C GLU A 55 -39.90 -15.66 -8.80
N GLU A 56 -40.74 -15.00 -7.99
CA GLU A 56 -41.68 -15.51 -6.98
C GLU A 56 -41.30 -15.43 -5.48
N GLU A 57 -42.28 -14.87 -4.75
CA GLU A 57 -42.57 -14.82 -3.31
C GLU A 57 -42.13 -13.57 -2.51
N GLU A 58 -43.16 -12.86 -2.04
CA GLU A 58 -43.19 -11.69 -1.17
C GLU A 58 -42.67 -12.03 0.24
N GLU A 59 -41.62 -11.36 0.69
CA GLU A 59 -41.44 -11.02 2.10
C GLU A 59 -40.68 -9.69 2.18
N GLU A 60 -41.20 -8.75 2.98
CA GLU A 60 -40.60 -7.43 3.24
C GLU A 60 -39.22 -7.59 3.89
N GLU A 61 -38.16 -7.73 3.11
CA GLU A 61 -36.81 -7.42 3.59
C GLU A 61 -36.52 -5.93 3.37
N GLU A 62 -36.49 -5.19 4.48
CA GLU A 62 -35.81 -3.90 4.63
C GLU A 62 -34.56 -3.85 3.72
N PRO A 63 -34.36 -2.81 2.89
CA PRO A 63 -33.18 -2.75 2.04
C PRO A 63 -31.95 -2.65 2.94
N LEU A 64 -31.31 -3.80 3.21
CA LEU A 64 -29.98 -3.89 3.79
C LEU A 64 -29.08 -3.03 2.92
N SER A 65 -28.79 -1.83 3.43
CA SER A 65 -27.88 -0.88 2.80
C SER A 65 -26.63 -1.65 2.40
N PRO A 66 -26.21 -1.62 1.12
CA PRO A 66 -25.04 -2.37 0.69
C PRO A 66 -23.86 -1.88 1.52
N VAL A 67 -23.38 -2.74 2.42
CA VAL A 67 -22.18 -2.47 3.22
C VAL A 67 -21.06 -2.31 2.22
N GLN A 68 -20.65 -1.07 1.95
CA GLN A 68 -19.51 -0.82 1.09
C GLN A 68 -18.30 -1.53 1.74
N PRO A 69 -17.58 -2.37 0.99
CA PRO A 69 -16.38 -3.00 1.53
C PRO A 69 -15.45 -1.90 2.03
N ALA A 70 -14.95 -2.05 3.26
CA ALA A 70 -14.07 -1.06 3.86
C ALA A 70 -12.85 -0.86 2.95
N GLN A 71 -12.60 0.39 2.56
CA GLN A 71 -11.43 0.75 1.75
C GLN A 71 -10.17 0.43 2.54
N LEU A 72 -9.32 -0.43 2.00
CA LEU A 72 -8.02 -0.78 2.58
C LEU A 72 -6.90 -0.07 1.84
N PHE A 73 -5.79 0.19 2.55
CA PHE A 73 -4.58 0.81 2.03
C PHE A 73 -3.39 -0.13 2.18
N ALA A 74 -2.60 -0.27 1.13
CA ALA A 74 -1.35 -1.02 1.14
C ALA A 74 -0.15 -0.06 1.06
N PRO A 75 1.00 -0.43 1.67
CA PRO A 75 2.20 0.35 1.50
C PRO A 75 2.80 0.08 0.12
N LYS A 76 3.34 1.14 -0.50
CA LYS A 76 4.20 1.08 -1.68
C LYS A 76 5.47 1.87 -1.37
N SER A 77 6.57 1.53 -2.04
CA SER A 77 7.85 2.21 -1.84
C SER A 77 8.55 2.46 -3.17
N LEU A 78 9.02 3.69 -3.37
CA LEU A 78 10.08 4.01 -4.32
C LEU A 78 11.41 3.87 -3.59
N VAL A 79 12.42 3.32 -4.29
CA VAL A 79 13.76 3.14 -3.71
C VAL A 79 14.82 3.59 -4.71
N LEU A 80 15.68 4.49 -4.26
CA LEU A 80 16.93 4.85 -4.94
C LEU A 80 18.09 4.19 -4.22
N VAL A 81 18.88 3.39 -4.93
CA VAL A 81 20.09 2.74 -4.40
C VAL A 81 21.31 3.44 -4.96
N SER A 82 22.19 3.90 -4.07
CA SER A 82 23.43 4.59 -4.43
C SER A 82 24.57 4.21 -3.51
N ARG A 83 25.81 4.26 -4.02
CA ARG A 83 27.01 4.18 -3.18
C ARG A 83 27.36 5.52 -2.51
N LEU A 84 26.71 6.61 -2.94
CA LEU A 84 26.94 7.95 -2.40
C LEU A 84 26.04 8.21 -1.19
N ASP A 85 26.63 8.72 -0.10
CA ASP A 85 25.90 9.13 1.10
C ASP A 85 25.31 10.53 0.93
N HIS A 86 24.22 10.65 0.17
CA HIS A 86 23.57 11.92 -0.16
C HIS A 86 22.07 11.89 0.18
N ALA A 87 21.75 11.45 1.40
CA ALA A 87 20.37 11.26 1.86
C ALA A 87 19.45 12.47 1.62
N GLU A 88 19.95 13.69 1.87
CA GLU A 88 19.18 14.92 1.67
C GLU A 88 18.86 15.20 0.20
N VAL A 89 19.79 14.90 -0.72
CA VAL A 89 19.53 15.05 -2.16
C VAL A 89 18.48 14.04 -2.62
N PHE A 90 18.60 12.80 -2.17
CA PHE A 90 17.65 11.74 -2.51
C PHE A 90 16.27 12.00 -1.94
N ARG A 91 16.18 12.63 -0.75
CA ARG A 91 14.92 13.01 -0.13
C ARG A 91 14.14 14.05 -0.93
N VAL A 92 14.82 14.96 -1.63
CA VAL A 92 14.18 15.96 -2.50
C VAL A 92 13.86 15.37 -3.89
N SER A 93 14.63 14.38 -4.32
CA SER A 93 14.49 13.75 -5.64
C SER A 93 13.39 12.69 -5.72
N LEU A 94 13.01 12.10 -4.58
CA LEU A 94 11.96 11.08 -4.43
C LEU A 94 10.67 11.71 -3.90
#